data_AF-A0A365MPJ7-F1
#
_entry.id   AF-A0A365MPJ7-F1
#
_cell.length_a   1.000
_cell.length_b   1.000
_cell.length_c   1.000
_cell.angle_alpha   90.00
_cell.angle_beta   90.00
_cell.angle_gamma   90.00
#
_symmetry.space_group_name_H-M   'P 1'
#
loop_
_entity.id
_entity.type
_entity.pdbx_description
1 polymer ?
#
loop_
_entity_poly.entity_id
_entity_poly.type
_entity_poly.pdbx_seq_one_letter_code
_entity_poly.pdbx_strand_id
1 'polypeptide(L)'
;MKAVISIVLHCAAVTVAAAALPDGSQVVTDPLEGYEIVPMQWKGSIKEGEAPISLNGTIESVISQIKELNPEFELPEDDTAAVPTIEERNPSNIICNVGGHGYVDVQAARREQRYLRSLGTSVCGVGGGPGKCARVSCSYGDAIWLCNDNSFYIEPRCSYLADYVDRIIAACQSKTSSPPCTSKPCPPSWTAYFVRGQQFDTDRYNVIVGRDNC
;
A
#
# COMPACT_ATOMS: atom_id res chain seq x y z
N MET A 1 -44.24 70.18 -3.41
CA MET A 1 -45.26 69.29 -2.79
C MET A 1 -44.92 67.86 -3.19
N LYS A 2 -44.78 66.85 -2.34
CA LYS A 2 -44.72 66.69 -0.88
C LYS A 2 -43.88 65.41 -0.70
N ALA A 3 -42.96 65.43 0.26
CA ALA A 3 -42.29 64.23 0.74
C ALA A 3 -43.29 63.25 1.35
N VAL A 4 -43.07 61.96 1.17
CA VAL A 4 -43.50 60.94 2.16
C VAL A 4 -42.36 59.95 2.32
N ILE A 5 -41.79 59.99 3.51
CA ILE A 5 -40.79 59.08 4.07
C ILE A 5 -41.54 57.83 4.55
N SER A 6 -41.06 56.65 4.19
CA SER A 6 -41.52 55.40 4.79
C SER A 6 -40.29 54.61 5.27
N ILE A 7 -40.03 54.71 6.57
CA ILE A 7 -38.96 53.96 7.26
C ILE A 7 -39.56 52.59 7.60
N VAL A 8 -39.08 51.53 6.94
CA VAL A 8 -39.41 50.16 7.33
C VAL A 8 -38.22 49.56 8.08
N LEU A 9 -38.37 49.50 9.39
CA LEU A 9 -37.46 48.85 10.32
C LEU A 9 -37.57 47.32 10.13
N HIS A 10 -36.59 46.70 9.45
CA HIS A 10 -36.51 45.24 9.37
C HIS A 10 -35.61 44.72 10.49
N CYS A 11 -36.21 44.03 11.46
CA CYS A 11 -35.50 43.23 12.45
C CYS A 11 -34.70 42.13 11.74
N ALA A 12 -33.39 42.11 11.97
CA ALA A 12 -32.51 41.03 11.58
C ALA A 12 -32.86 39.76 12.36
N ALA A 13 -33.10 38.66 11.65
CA ALA A 13 -33.01 37.32 12.20
C ALA A 13 -31.85 36.62 11.51
N VAL A 14 -30.67 36.63 12.15
CA VAL A 14 -29.53 35.82 11.73
C VAL A 14 -29.79 34.40 12.21
N THR A 15 -30.27 33.53 11.32
CA THR A 15 -30.32 32.10 11.58
C THR A 15 -28.91 31.54 11.39
N VAL A 16 -28.21 31.29 12.49
CA VAL A 16 -26.97 30.50 12.46
C VAL A 16 -27.38 29.04 12.25
N ALA A 17 -27.32 28.56 11.02
CA ALA A 17 -27.34 27.13 10.77
C ALA A 17 -25.99 26.58 11.24
N ALA A 18 -25.96 26.00 12.43
CA ALA A 18 -24.87 25.15 12.85
C ALA A 18 -24.90 23.90 11.95
N ALA A 19 -24.12 23.94 10.85
CA ALA A 19 -23.81 22.74 10.12
C ALA A 19 -22.96 21.87 11.06
N ALA A 20 -23.61 20.87 11.67
CA ALA A 20 -22.89 19.81 12.34
C ALA A 20 -21.97 19.16 11.31
N LEU A 21 -20.66 19.30 11.52
CA LEU A 21 -19.67 18.49 10.82
C LEU A 21 -20.00 17.03 11.13
N PRO A 22 -20.07 16.13 10.14
CA PRO A 22 -20.17 14.73 10.44
C PRO A 22 -18.87 14.32 11.13
N ASP A 23 -18.93 14.20 12.46
CA ASP A 23 -17.93 13.50 13.26
C ASP A 23 -18.16 12.01 12.99
N GLY A 24 -17.57 11.57 11.89
CA GLY A 24 -17.64 10.20 11.42
C GLY A 24 -16.23 9.69 11.23
N SER A 25 -15.67 9.09 12.27
CA SER A 25 -14.61 8.10 12.10
C SER A 25 -15.18 6.99 11.22
N GLN A 26 -14.99 7.11 9.91
CA GLN A 26 -15.25 6.03 8.97
C GLN A 26 -14.23 4.94 9.30
N VAL A 27 -14.69 3.84 9.88
CA VAL A 27 -13.92 2.60 9.89
C VAL A 27 -13.88 2.15 8.44
N VAL A 28 -12.89 2.64 7.69
CA VAL A 28 -12.68 2.25 6.29
C VAL A 28 -12.27 0.77 6.31
N THR A 29 -13.24 -0.12 6.06
CA THR A 29 -12.99 -1.57 6.05
C THR A 29 -12.21 -2.00 4.81
N ASP A 30 -12.26 -1.19 3.74
CA ASP A 30 -11.50 -1.38 2.52
C ASP A 30 -10.69 -0.12 2.18
N PRO A 31 -9.40 -0.04 2.54
CA PRO A 31 -8.56 1.13 2.29
C PRO A 31 -8.24 1.36 0.81
N LEU A 32 -8.67 0.46 -0.09
CA LEU A 32 -8.55 0.63 -1.53
C LEU A 32 -9.83 1.19 -2.17
N GLU A 33 -10.92 1.33 -1.40
CA GLU A 33 -12.17 1.87 -1.91
C GLU A 33 -11.96 3.30 -2.44
N GLY A 34 -12.37 3.53 -3.69
CA GLY A 34 -12.21 4.82 -4.37
C GLY A 34 -10.83 5.06 -4.99
N TYR A 35 -9.86 4.16 -4.83
CA TYR A 35 -8.57 4.26 -5.51
C TYR A 35 -8.62 3.66 -6.92
N GLU A 36 -8.00 4.35 -7.88
CA GLU A 36 -7.65 3.78 -9.19
C GLU A 36 -6.45 2.83 -9.00
N ILE A 37 -6.65 1.54 -9.25
CA ILE A 37 -5.56 0.55 -9.19
C ILE A 37 -4.90 0.44 -10.57
N VAL A 38 -3.62 0.74 -10.63
CA VAL A 38 -2.80 0.73 -11.86
C VAL A 38 -1.62 -0.24 -11.73
N PRO A 39 -0.99 -0.67 -12.84
CA PRO A 39 0.30 -1.34 -12.77
C PRO A 39 1.35 -0.43 -12.12
N MET A 40 2.23 -1.01 -11.31
CA MET A 40 3.41 -0.30 -10.81
C MET A 40 4.36 0.01 -11.97
N GLN A 41 4.96 1.20 -11.92
CA GLN A 41 6.07 1.56 -12.80
C GLN A 41 7.37 1.22 -12.10
N TRP A 42 8.13 0.28 -12.63
CA TRP A 42 9.47 -0.03 -12.13
C TRP A 42 10.51 0.72 -12.95
N LYS A 43 11.55 1.24 -12.30
CA LYS A 43 12.71 1.84 -12.98
C LYS A 43 14.01 1.44 -12.30
N GLY A 44 14.95 0.91 -13.09
CA GLY A 44 16.26 0.48 -12.60
C GLY A 44 17.18 0.03 -13.72
N SER A 45 18.45 -0.17 -13.39
CA SER A 45 19.46 -0.73 -14.30
C SER A 45 19.47 -2.25 -14.17
N ILE A 46 19.38 -2.97 -15.29
CA ILE A 46 19.39 -4.44 -15.33
C ILE A 46 20.82 -4.99 -15.31
N LYS A 47 21.77 -4.23 -15.86
CA LYS A 47 23.20 -4.56 -15.90
C LYS A 47 24.00 -3.38 -15.35
N GLU A 48 25.10 -3.70 -14.67
CA GLU A 48 25.99 -2.68 -14.13
C GLU A 48 26.56 -1.81 -15.25
N GLY A 49 26.52 -0.48 -15.05
CA GLY A 49 26.99 0.49 -16.04
C GLY A 49 26.01 0.81 -17.17
N GLU A 50 24.88 0.11 -17.28
CA GLU A 50 23.83 0.43 -18.25
C GLU A 50 22.83 1.48 -17.73
N ALA A 51 22.26 2.23 -18.67
CA ALA A 51 21.22 3.21 -18.36
C ALA A 51 19.97 2.52 -17.78
N PRO A 52 19.30 3.13 -16.79
CA PRO A 52 18.09 2.56 -16.22
C PRO A 52 16.98 2.52 -17.27
N ILE A 53 16.20 1.43 -17.27
CA ILE A 53 15.01 1.28 -18.09
C ILE A 53 13.76 1.37 -17.24
N SER A 54 12.60 1.50 -17.88
CA SER A 54 11.30 1.48 -17.22
C SER A 54 10.48 0.28 -17.70
N LEU A 55 9.91 -0.46 -16.75
CA LEU A 55 9.02 -1.59 -16.97
C LEU A 55 7.71 -1.34 -16.22
N ASN A 56 6.62 -1.97 -16.64
CA ASN A 56 5.34 -1.87 -15.97
C ASN A 56 4.84 -3.26 -15.58
N GLY A 57 4.19 -3.36 -14.43
CA GLY A 57 3.59 -4.61 -13.96
C GLY A 57 3.73 -4.78 -12.47
N THR A 58 3.38 -5.96 -11.97
CA THR A 58 3.73 -6.36 -10.60
C THR A 58 5.21 -6.72 -10.52
N ILE A 59 5.73 -6.88 -9.31
CA ILE A 59 7.12 -7.26 -9.05
C ILE A 59 7.49 -8.58 -9.73
N GLU A 60 6.59 -9.55 -9.72
CA GLU A 60 6.78 -10.85 -10.34
C GLU A 60 6.87 -10.69 -11.88
N SER A 61 6.00 -9.87 -12.46
CA SER A 61 6.03 -9.55 -13.90
C SER A 61 7.29 -8.79 -14.29
N VAL A 62 7.74 -7.84 -13.45
CA VAL A 62 8.98 -7.08 -13.66
C VAL A 62 10.19 -8.00 -13.61
N ILE A 63 10.28 -8.90 -12.63
CA ILE A 63 11.37 -9.89 -12.55
C ILE A 63 11.38 -10.79 -13.78
N SER A 64 10.20 -11.23 -14.28
CA SER A 64 10.12 -12.00 -15.52
C SER A 64 10.62 -11.20 -16.73
N GLN A 65 10.21 -9.94 -16.88
CA GLN A 65 10.69 -9.06 -17.96
C GLN A 65 12.20 -8.82 -17.88
N ILE A 66 12.74 -8.64 -16.67
CA ILE A 66 14.18 -8.51 -16.45
C ILE A 66 14.93 -9.77 -16.91
N LYS A 67 14.43 -10.96 -16.56
CA LYS A 67 15.04 -12.24 -16.98
C LYS A 67 14.97 -12.46 -18.49
N GLU A 68 13.96 -11.96 -19.17
CA GLU A 68 13.89 -11.99 -20.64
C GLU A 68 14.96 -11.11 -21.28
N LEU A 69 15.23 -9.94 -20.70
CA LEU A 69 16.24 -8.98 -21.19
C LEU A 69 17.66 -9.35 -20.75
N ASN A 70 17.80 -10.01 -19.61
CA ASN A 70 19.06 -10.47 -19.03
C ASN A 70 18.89 -11.87 -18.43
N PRO A 71 19.06 -12.94 -19.23
CA PRO A 71 18.91 -14.32 -18.76
C PRO A 71 19.86 -14.73 -17.62
N GLU A 72 20.97 -14.00 -17.42
CA GLU A 72 21.91 -14.20 -16.32
C GLU A 72 21.50 -13.46 -15.03
N PHE A 73 20.35 -12.76 -15.03
CA PHE A 73 19.84 -12.08 -13.86
C PHE A 73 19.43 -13.09 -12.78
N GLU A 74 20.18 -13.11 -11.69
CA GLU A 74 19.87 -13.85 -10.49
C GLU A 74 19.32 -12.91 -9.42
N LEU A 75 18.25 -13.33 -8.75
CA LEU A 75 17.78 -12.65 -7.55
C LEU A 75 18.81 -12.94 -6.45
N PRO A 76 19.37 -11.93 -5.77
CA PRO A 76 20.27 -12.17 -4.65
C PRO A 76 19.57 -13.07 -3.62
N GLU A 77 20.17 -14.21 -3.31
CA GLU A 77 19.75 -15.09 -2.22
C GLU A 77 20.09 -14.42 -0.88
N ASP A 78 19.07 -13.86 -0.22
CA ASP A 78 19.04 -13.27 1.14
C ASP A 78 20.24 -12.40 1.62
N ASP A 79 19.89 -11.15 2.01
CA ASP A 79 20.51 -10.30 3.02
C ASP A 79 22.01 -9.92 2.93
N THR A 80 22.53 -9.57 1.75
CA THR A 80 23.82 -8.82 1.69
C THR A 80 23.89 -7.67 0.68
N ALA A 81 22.75 -7.18 0.17
CA ALA A 81 22.77 -5.86 -0.46
C ALA A 81 23.02 -4.81 0.64
N ALA A 82 24.29 -4.42 0.80
CA ALA A 82 24.70 -3.34 1.67
C ALA A 82 23.79 -2.14 1.41
N VAL A 83 23.03 -1.73 2.43
CA VAL A 83 22.08 -0.62 2.39
C VAL A 83 22.86 0.66 2.05
N PRO A 84 22.84 1.17 0.80
CA PRO A 84 23.53 2.40 0.50
C PRO A 84 22.59 3.53 0.90
N THR A 85 23.06 4.30 1.87
CA THR A 85 22.59 5.62 2.28
C THR A 85 21.17 5.66 2.86
N ILE A 86 21.11 6.19 4.08
CA ILE A 86 19.90 6.56 4.83
C ILE A 86 19.08 7.50 3.93
N GLU A 87 18.11 6.97 3.19
CA GLU A 87 16.92 7.78 2.86
C GLU A 87 16.24 8.08 4.19
N GLU A 88 15.85 9.34 4.37
CA GLU A 88 15.13 9.76 5.56
C GLU A 88 13.82 8.97 5.62
N ARG A 89 13.78 8.02 6.55
CA ARG A 89 12.62 7.14 6.68
C ARG A 89 11.57 7.88 7.47
N ASN A 90 10.43 8.18 6.86
CA ASN A 90 9.34 8.86 7.54
C ASN A 90 8.06 8.01 7.70
N PRO A 91 8.16 6.72 8.13
CA PRO A 91 6.97 5.95 8.43
C PRO A 91 6.22 6.60 9.60
N SER A 92 4.92 6.79 9.41
CA SER A 92 4.03 7.34 10.42
C SER A 92 3.09 6.25 10.96
N ASN A 93 1.78 6.44 10.85
CA ASN A 93 0.78 5.58 11.44
C ASN A 93 0.74 4.19 10.80
N ILE A 94 0.40 3.18 11.61
CA ILE A 94 0.05 1.83 11.14
C ILE A 94 -1.40 1.56 11.52
N ILE A 95 -2.16 1.01 10.57
CA ILE A 95 -3.51 0.51 10.82
C ILE A 95 -3.52 -0.99 10.53
N CYS A 96 -3.93 -1.78 11.52
CA CYS A 96 -4.06 -3.22 11.40
C CYS A 96 -5.49 -3.63 11.06
N ASN A 97 -5.66 -4.83 10.51
CA ASN A 97 -6.98 -5.36 10.14
C ASN A 97 -7.70 -4.52 9.08
N VAL A 98 -6.94 -3.84 8.22
CA VAL A 98 -7.40 -3.18 6.99
C VAL A 98 -6.58 -3.72 5.82
N GLY A 99 -7.04 -3.53 4.58
CA GLY A 99 -6.30 -3.88 3.38
C GLY A 99 -6.92 -5.04 2.61
N GLY A 100 -7.16 -4.81 1.32
CA GLY A 100 -7.69 -5.80 0.38
C GLY A 100 -8.94 -6.52 0.86
N HIS A 101 -9.17 -7.70 0.31
CA HIS A 101 -10.34 -8.53 0.59
C HIS A 101 -10.15 -9.53 1.75
N GLY A 102 -9.02 -9.50 2.47
CA GLY A 102 -8.73 -10.48 3.50
C GLY A 102 -7.27 -10.56 3.94
N TYR A 103 -6.98 -11.53 4.80
CA TYR A 103 -5.64 -11.76 5.34
C TYR A 103 -4.77 -12.60 4.41
N VAL A 104 -3.48 -12.26 4.35
CA VAL A 104 -2.45 -13.05 3.67
C VAL A 104 -1.64 -13.85 4.68
N ASP A 105 -1.08 -14.99 4.25
CA ASP A 105 -0.14 -15.74 5.08
C ASP A 105 1.16 -14.92 5.24
N VAL A 106 1.72 -14.85 6.46
CA VAL A 106 2.92 -14.06 6.73
C VAL A 106 4.12 -14.55 5.90
N GLN A 107 4.23 -15.85 5.60
CA GLN A 107 5.31 -16.36 4.75
C GLN A 107 5.15 -15.89 3.31
N ALA A 108 3.92 -15.75 2.83
CA ALA A 108 3.64 -15.17 1.52
C ALA A 108 3.97 -13.67 1.49
N ALA A 109 3.56 -12.90 2.49
CA ALA A 109 3.94 -11.49 2.60
C ALA A 109 5.47 -11.31 2.63
N ARG A 110 6.20 -12.19 3.34
CA ARG A 110 7.66 -12.22 3.34
C ARG A 110 8.28 -12.59 2.00
N ARG A 111 7.63 -13.45 1.21
CA ARG A 111 8.08 -13.78 -0.16
C ARG A 111 8.05 -12.54 -1.04
N GLU A 112 6.95 -11.80 -1.03
CA GLU A 112 6.82 -10.58 -1.83
C GLU A 112 7.77 -9.46 -1.35
N GLN A 113 7.94 -9.36 -0.03
CA GLN A 113 8.93 -8.49 0.59
C GLN A 113 10.37 -8.80 0.14
N ARG A 114 10.75 -10.07 -0.01
CA ARG A 114 12.06 -10.46 -0.55
C ARG A 114 12.24 -10.05 -2.01
N TYR A 115 11.20 -10.18 -2.84
CA TYR A 115 11.27 -9.68 -4.21
C TYR A 115 11.50 -8.17 -4.26
N LEU A 116 10.81 -7.40 -3.41
CA LEU A 116 11.04 -5.96 -3.31
C LEU A 116 12.48 -5.60 -2.89
N ARG A 117 13.05 -6.33 -1.91
CA ARG A 117 14.45 -6.15 -1.51
C ARG A 117 15.45 -6.51 -2.61
N SER A 118 15.15 -7.56 -3.37
CA SER A 118 16.05 -8.10 -4.40
C SER A 118 16.32 -7.14 -5.56
N LEU A 119 15.46 -6.14 -5.77
CA LEU A 119 15.65 -5.16 -6.84
C LEU A 119 16.59 -4.00 -6.47
N GLY A 120 17.31 -4.08 -5.34
CA GLY A 120 18.40 -3.17 -5.00
C GLY A 120 18.00 -1.69 -4.96
N THR A 121 18.65 -0.89 -5.79
CA THR A 121 18.48 0.58 -5.88
C THR A 121 17.38 1.03 -6.82
N SER A 122 16.62 0.10 -7.40
CA SER A 122 15.50 0.45 -8.27
C SER A 122 14.34 1.10 -7.50
N VAL A 123 13.50 1.80 -8.25
CA VAL A 123 12.36 2.54 -7.73
C VAL A 123 11.05 1.98 -8.26
N CYS A 124 10.03 2.05 -7.40
CA CYS A 124 8.69 1.54 -7.59
C CYS A 124 7.74 2.74 -7.56
N GLY A 125 7.19 3.11 -8.72
CA GLY A 125 6.46 4.35 -8.93
C GLY A 125 4.98 4.17 -9.19
N VAL A 126 4.25 5.23 -8.89
CA VAL A 126 2.81 5.35 -9.07
C VAL A 126 2.44 6.79 -9.44
N GLY A 127 1.50 6.93 -10.37
CA GLY A 127 0.98 8.23 -10.80
C GLY A 127 0.41 9.06 -9.64
N GLY A 128 0.31 10.37 -9.86
CA GLY A 128 -0.34 11.28 -8.92
C GLY A 128 -1.87 11.21 -8.97
N GLY A 129 -2.47 11.65 -7.86
CA GLY A 129 -3.88 11.92 -7.62
C GLY A 129 -4.11 12.03 -6.10
N PRO A 130 -5.22 12.57 -5.60
CA PRO A 130 -5.83 11.80 -4.53
C PRO A 130 -6.34 10.49 -5.15
N GLY A 131 -5.99 9.34 -4.57
CA GLY A 131 -6.66 8.08 -4.89
C GLY A 131 -6.04 7.24 -6.01
N LYS A 132 -4.71 7.14 -6.15
CA LYS A 132 -4.09 6.18 -7.10
C LYS A 132 -3.20 5.18 -6.38
N CYS A 133 -3.43 3.89 -6.59
CA CYS A 133 -2.54 2.84 -6.08
C CYS A 133 -1.90 2.05 -7.22
N ALA A 134 -0.61 1.81 -7.13
CA ALA A 134 0.07 0.80 -7.91
C ALA A 134 -0.09 -0.56 -7.22
N ARG A 135 -0.53 -1.58 -7.97
CA ARG A 135 -0.45 -2.97 -7.55
C ARG A 135 0.99 -3.44 -7.69
N VAL A 136 1.72 -3.42 -6.58
CA VAL A 136 3.17 -3.70 -6.51
C VAL A 136 3.44 -5.19 -6.60
N SER A 137 2.64 -6.02 -5.93
CA SER A 137 2.72 -7.48 -5.99
C SER A 137 1.30 -8.06 -6.03
N CYS A 138 1.15 -9.19 -6.70
CA CYS A 138 -0.10 -9.95 -6.71
C CYS A 138 0.19 -11.40 -7.11
N SER A 139 0.31 -12.30 -6.13
CA SER A 139 0.66 -13.69 -6.36
C SER A 139 -0.12 -14.60 -5.43
N TYR A 140 -0.81 -15.60 -6.00
CA TYR A 140 -1.69 -16.53 -5.24
C TYR A 140 -2.76 -15.82 -4.37
N GLY A 141 -3.18 -14.64 -4.81
CA GLY A 141 -4.12 -13.76 -4.10
C GLY A 141 -3.49 -12.95 -2.97
N ASP A 142 -2.18 -13.00 -2.77
CA ASP A 142 -1.44 -12.15 -1.83
C ASP A 142 -0.98 -10.88 -2.55
N ALA A 143 -1.33 -9.71 -2.03
CA ALA A 143 -1.07 -8.45 -2.72
C ALA A 143 -0.44 -7.38 -1.82
N ILE A 144 0.37 -6.55 -2.48
CA ILE A 144 0.97 -5.34 -1.93
C ILE A 144 0.60 -4.18 -2.84
N TRP A 145 0.19 -3.06 -2.25
CA TRP A 145 -0.08 -1.83 -2.98
C TRP A 145 0.79 -0.69 -2.47
N LEU A 146 1.21 0.17 -3.40
CA LEU A 146 1.75 1.50 -3.13
C LEU A 146 0.67 2.52 -3.51
N CYS A 147 0.08 3.17 -2.51
CA CYS A 147 -0.99 4.13 -2.70
C CYS A 147 -0.48 5.55 -2.49
N ASN A 148 -0.74 6.42 -3.46
CA ASN A 148 -0.26 7.79 -3.50
C ASN A 148 -1.42 8.77 -3.38
N ASP A 149 -1.37 9.60 -2.34
CA ASP A 149 -2.33 10.66 -2.06
C ASP A 149 -1.78 12.05 -2.40
N ASN A 150 -0.62 12.10 -3.08
CA ASN A 150 -0.06 13.32 -3.64
C ASN A 150 -0.66 13.61 -5.01
N SER A 151 -0.80 14.89 -5.33
CA SER A 151 -1.18 15.33 -6.68
C SER A 151 -0.09 15.12 -7.75
N PHE A 152 1.07 14.56 -7.38
CA PHE A 152 2.22 14.35 -8.25
C PHE A 152 2.71 12.90 -8.17
N TYR A 153 3.46 12.47 -9.18
CA TYR A 153 4.04 11.13 -9.27
C TYR A 153 5.11 10.92 -8.19
N ILE A 154 5.12 9.73 -7.59
CA ILE A 154 6.15 9.31 -6.62
C ILE A 154 6.86 8.05 -7.11
N GLU A 155 8.12 7.88 -6.73
CA GLU A 155 8.93 6.69 -7.03
C GLU A 155 9.88 6.32 -5.87
N PRO A 156 9.35 5.92 -4.70
CA PRO A 156 10.19 5.41 -3.62
C PRO A 156 11.00 4.19 -4.07
N ARG A 157 12.13 3.92 -3.39
CA ARG A 157 12.89 2.68 -3.62
C ARG A 157 12.02 1.46 -3.37
N CYS A 158 12.08 0.47 -4.25
CA CYS A 158 11.34 -0.78 -4.07
C CYS A 158 11.73 -1.47 -2.76
N SER A 159 13.02 -1.47 -2.43
CA SER A 159 13.56 -1.99 -1.17
C SER A 159 13.08 -1.20 0.05
N TYR A 160 12.70 0.07 -0.10
CA TYR A 160 12.10 0.84 0.99
C TYR A 160 10.64 0.44 1.26
N LEU A 161 9.88 0.06 0.23
CA LEU A 161 8.54 -0.49 0.41
C LEU A 161 8.55 -1.82 1.18
N ALA A 162 9.62 -2.62 1.03
CA ALA A 162 9.80 -3.85 1.81
C ALA A 162 9.89 -3.58 3.32
N ASP A 163 10.50 -2.48 3.75
CA ASP A 163 10.55 -2.11 5.17
C ASP A 163 9.14 -1.81 5.73
N TYR A 164 8.21 -1.36 4.89
CA TYR A 164 6.82 -1.09 5.30
C TYR A 164 6.05 -2.40 5.46
N VAL A 165 6.32 -3.38 4.60
CA VAL A 165 5.80 -4.74 4.77
C VAL A 165 6.30 -5.35 6.08
N ASP A 166 7.58 -5.19 6.42
CA ASP A 166 8.13 -5.67 7.69
C ASP A 166 7.46 -5.03 8.91
N ARG A 167 7.19 -3.71 8.86
CA ARG A 167 6.45 -2.99 9.90
C ARG A 167 5.02 -3.49 10.05
N ILE A 168 4.32 -3.71 8.94
CA ILE A 168 2.96 -4.25 8.93
C ILE A 168 2.95 -5.68 9.50
N ILE A 169 3.90 -6.54 9.13
CA ILE A 169 4.02 -7.89 9.70
C ILE A 169 4.27 -7.82 11.21
N ALA A 170 5.22 -6.99 11.65
CA ALA A 170 5.59 -6.87 13.05
C ALA A 170 4.42 -6.38 13.92
N ALA A 171 3.64 -5.41 13.42
CA ALA A 171 2.55 -4.78 14.17
C ALA A 171 1.21 -5.50 14.03
N CYS A 172 0.92 -6.10 12.88
CA CYS A 172 -0.45 -6.52 12.50
C CYS A 172 -0.64 -8.02 12.29
N GLN A 173 0.41 -8.84 12.40
CA GLN A 173 0.22 -10.29 12.29
C GLN A 173 -0.62 -10.84 13.45
N SER A 174 -1.43 -11.84 13.16
CA SER A 174 -2.26 -12.56 14.12
C SER A 174 -2.11 -14.07 13.95
N LYS A 175 -2.12 -14.79 15.06
CA LYS A 175 -2.01 -16.26 15.08
C LYS A 175 -3.40 -16.87 14.95
N THR A 176 -3.60 -17.69 13.93
CA THR A 176 -4.83 -18.46 13.73
C THR A 176 -4.52 -19.94 13.82
N SER A 177 -5.38 -20.67 14.55
CA SER A 177 -5.30 -22.13 14.67
C SER A 177 -6.55 -22.77 14.08
N SER A 178 -6.41 -24.02 13.62
CA SER A 178 -7.54 -24.84 13.18
C SER A 178 -8.66 -24.89 14.23
N PRO A 179 -9.94 -24.89 13.83
CA PRO A 179 -11.05 -25.05 14.77
C PRO A 179 -10.94 -26.37 15.54
N PRO A 180 -11.50 -26.45 16.75
CA PRO A 180 -11.52 -27.70 17.51
C PRO A 180 -12.29 -28.79 16.74
N CYS A 181 -11.96 -30.05 16.99
CA CYS A 181 -12.66 -31.16 16.36
C CYS A 181 -14.13 -31.23 16.81
N THR A 182 -15.06 -30.93 15.91
CA THR A 182 -16.50 -30.98 16.16
C THR A 182 -17.17 -32.25 15.61
N SER A 183 -16.53 -32.96 14.68
CA SER A 183 -17.01 -34.24 14.12
C SER A 183 -15.84 -35.14 13.73
N LYS A 184 -15.99 -36.46 13.92
CA LYS A 184 -14.96 -37.45 13.55
C LYS A 184 -15.14 -37.92 12.09
N PRO A 185 -14.06 -38.16 11.32
CA PRO A 185 -12.65 -38.01 11.71
C PRO A 185 -12.22 -36.54 11.82
N CYS A 186 -11.38 -36.23 12.80
CA CYS A 186 -10.91 -34.87 13.02
C CYS A 186 -9.94 -34.45 11.89
N PRO A 187 -10.06 -33.23 11.34
CA PRO A 187 -9.04 -32.69 10.45
C PRO A 187 -7.72 -32.47 11.20
N PRO A 188 -6.57 -32.45 10.50
CA PRO A 188 -5.27 -32.16 11.11
C PRO A 188 -5.26 -30.79 11.79
N SER A 189 -4.70 -30.73 12.99
CA SER A 189 -4.47 -29.46 13.68
C SER A 189 -3.41 -28.64 12.92
N TRP A 190 -3.65 -27.35 12.76
CA TRP A 190 -2.68 -26.43 12.16
C TRP A 190 -2.65 -25.10 12.90
N THR A 191 -1.57 -24.36 12.69
CA THR A 191 -1.40 -23.00 13.20
C THR A 191 -0.59 -22.22 12.17
N ALA A 192 -1.09 -21.05 11.79
CA ALA A 192 -0.45 -20.15 10.84
C ALA A 192 -0.57 -18.70 11.31
N TYR A 193 0.28 -17.85 10.75
CA TYR A 193 0.25 -16.41 11.01
C TYR A 193 -0.29 -15.69 9.79
N PHE A 194 -1.23 -14.79 10.04
CA PHE A 194 -1.94 -14.05 9.02
C PHE A 194 -1.79 -12.56 9.26
N VAL A 195 -1.63 -11.78 8.20
CA VAL A 195 -1.45 -10.34 8.27
C VAL A 195 -2.34 -9.64 7.26
N ARG A 196 -2.86 -8.47 7.66
CA ARG A 196 -3.30 -7.41 6.76
C ARG A 196 -3.16 -6.09 7.48
N GLY A 197 -2.76 -5.06 6.75
CA GLY A 197 -2.63 -3.73 7.32
C GLY A 197 -2.10 -2.71 6.34
N GLN A 198 -1.93 -1.50 6.85
CA GLN A 198 -1.50 -0.33 6.09
C GLN A 198 -0.47 0.45 6.93
N GLN A 199 0.65 0.79 6.31
CA GLN A 199 1.68 1.66 6.87
C GLN A 199 1.70 2.96 6.07
N PHE A 200 1.50 4.09 6.75
CA PHE A 200 1.56 5.43 6.16
C PHE A 200 2.98 6.00 6.19
N ASP A 201 3.26 6.91 5.26
CA ASP A 201 4.44 7.77 5.21
C ASP A 201 4.00 9.23 5.41
N THR A 202 4.85 10.07 6.03
CA THR A 202 4.58 11.52 6.12
C THR A 202 4.55 12.20 4.76
N ASP A 203 5.16 11.60 3.73
CA ASP A 203 5.17 12.08 2.35
C ASP A 203 3.86 11.75 1.60
N ARG A 204 2.77 11.51 2.33
CA ARG A 204 1.40 11.33 1.81
C ARG A 204 1.25 10.17 0.83
N TYR A 205 1.86 9.06 1.15
CA TYR A 205 1.61 7.79 0.51
C TYR A 205 1.60 6.69 1.57
N ASN A 206 1.18 5.49 1.20
CA ASN A 206 1.14 4.36 2.10
C ASN A 206 1.34 3.04 1.37
N VAL A 207 1.77 2.03 2.12
CA VAL A 207 1.82 0.64 1.66
C VAL A 207 0.71 -0.14 2.33
N ILE A 208 0.02 -0.98 1.56
CA ILE A 208 -1.04 -1.87 2.03
C ILE A 208 -0.62 -3.32 1.76
N VAL A 209 -0.90 -4.20 2.72
CA VAL A 209 -0.73 -5.67 2.59
C VAL A 209 -2.10 -6.31 2.85
N GLY A 210 -2.54 -7.19 1.95
CA GLY A 210 -3.85 -7.84 2.03
C GLY A 210 -4.12 -8.75 0.85
N ARG A 211 -5.29 -9.41 0.86
CA ARG A 211 -5.73 -10.29 -0.24
C ARG A 211 -6.27 -9.48 -1.42
N ASP A 212 -6.03 -9.97 -2.64
CA ASP A 212 -6.66 -9.46 -3.86
C ASP A 212 -6.96 -10.61 -4.82
N ASN A 213 -7.71 -10.34 -5.88
CA ASN A 213 -7.86 -11.24 -7.00
C ASN A 213 -6.66 -11.11 -7.95
N CYS A 214 -5.78 -12.11 -7.86
CA CYS A 214 -4.71 -12.47 -8.79
C CYS A 214 -5.03 -13.89 -9.27
#